data_AF-A0AAD8V175-F1
#
_entry.id   AF-A0AAD8V175-F1
#
_cell.length_a   1.000
_cell.length_b   1.000
_cell.length_c   1.000
_cell.angle_alpha   90.00
_cell.angle_beta   90.00
_cell.angle_gamma   90.00
#
_symmetry.space_group_name_H-M   'P 1'
#
loop_
_entity.id
_entity.type
_entity.pdbx_description
1 polymer ?
#
loop_
_entity_poly.entity_id
_entity_poly.type
_entity_poly.pdbx_seq_one_letter_code
_entity_poly.pdbx_strand_id
1 'polypeptide(L)'
;MKFGKRLKKQVEESLPGWRDKFLAYKRLKVLVRLVSADHRLGSSSPHRAAVEAAFVQLLNDKVDRFNAFFLEQEEEFIIRHREVRETAKAVADDEQRQPSEMRREIVDLHGEMVLLLNYSAVNYTGSPPTSIFGRSA
;
A
#
# COMPACT_ATOMS: atom_id res chain seq x y z
N MET A 1 13.58 3.72 8.04
CA MET A 1 13.29 5.14 8.35
C MET A 1 11.98 5.26 9.11
N LYS A 2 11.78 6.27 9.98
CA LYS A 2 10.49 6.49 10.68
C LYS A 2 9.35 6.94 9.75
N PHE A 3 9.70 7.45 8.56
CA PHE A 3 8.78 8.01 7.58
C PHE A 3 7.76 7.01 7.04
N GLY A 4 8.20 5.82 6.59
CA GLY A 4 7.28 4.78 6.08
C GLY A 4 6.25 4.31 7.12
N LYS A 5 6.61 4.30 8.42
CA LYS A 5 5.65 4.00 9.49
C LYS A 5 4.58 5.09 9.63
N ARG A 6 4.98 6.36 9.47
CA ARG A 6 4.05 7.49 9.55
C ARG A 6 3.08 7.47 8.37
N LEU A 7 3.58 7.25 7.15
CA LEU A 7 2.73 7.11 5.96
C LEU A 7 1.74 5.95 6.11
N LYS A 8 2.22 4.78 6.54
CA LYS A 8 1.35 3.64 6.80
C LYS A 8 0.27 3.98 7.83
N LYS A 9 0.66 4.55 8.97
CA LYS A 9 -0.27 4.94 10.03
C LYS A 9 -1.32 5.94 9.52
N GLN A 10 -0.90 6.95 8.75
CA GLN A 10 -1.79 7.94 8.16
C GLN A 10 -2.82 7.28 7.24
N VAL A 11 -2.40 6.37 6.36
CA VAL A 11 -3.33 5.62 5.50
C VAL A 11 -4.31 4.78 6.33
N GLU A 12 -3.82 4.07 7.36
CA GLU A 12 -4.65 3.23 8.23
C GLU A 12 -5.66 4.02 9.09
N GLU A 13 -5.32 5.27 9.44
CA GLU A 13 -6.18 6.18 10.21
C GLU A 13 -7.22 6.87 9.31
N SER A 14 -6.80 7.34 8.12
CA SER A 14 -7.70 8.00 7.17
C SER A 14 -8.65 7.03 6.47
N LEU A 15 -8.18 5.82 6.12
CA LEU A 15 -8.95 4.83 5.35
C LEU A 15 -8.87 3.45 6.04
N PRO A 16 -9.76 3.18 7.03
CA PRO A 16 -9.75 1.93 7.78
C PRO A 16 -9.89 0.68 6.91
N GLY A 17 -10.58 0.78 5.77
CA GLY A 17 -10.76 -0.31 4.80
C GLY A 17 -9.48 -0.78 4.11
N TRP A 18 -8.37 -0.03 4.24
CA TRP A 18 -7.10 -0.34 3.56
C TRP A 18 -6.09 -1.07 4.48
N ARG A 19 -6.41 -1.25 5.77
CA ARG A 19 -5.49 -1.77 6.80
C ARG A 19 -4.96 -3.18 6.51
N ASP A 20 -5.77 -4.03 5.89
CA ASP A 20 -5.43 -5.41 5.56
C ASP A 20 -4.76 -5.57 4.18
N LYS A 21 -4.60 -4.46 3.43
CA LYS A 21 -4.07 -4.45 2.07
C LYS A 21 -2.55 -4.28 2.00
N PHE A 22 -1.88 -4.07 3.13
CA PHE A 22 -0.42 -3.92 3.18
C PHE A 22 0.34 -5.25 3.08
N LEU A 23 1.55 -5.16 2.52
CA LEU A 23 2.53 -6.24 2.50
C LEU A 23 2.78 -6.82 3.90
N ALA A 24 2.73 -8.16 4.01
CA ALA A 24 2.96 -8.88 5.25
C ALA A 24 4.46 -8.99 5.61
N TYR A 25 5.16 -7.86 5.65
CA TYR A 25 6.62 -7.77 5.77
C TYR A 25 7.17 -8.58 6.95
N LYS A 26 6.51 -8.56 8.12
CA LYS A 26 6.95 -9.32 9.30
C LYS A 26 7.01 -10.83 9.02
N ARG A 27 6.01 -11.39 8.34
CA ARG A 27 5.96 -12.82 7.99
C ARG A 27 7.01 -13.16 6.94
N LEU A 28 7.13 -12.36 5.89
CA LEU A 28 8.16 -12.52 4.86
C LEU A 28 9.58 -12.49 5.46
N LYS A 29 9.84 -11.57 6.39
CA LYS A 29 11.12 -11.50 7.10
C LYS A 29 11.44 -12.74 7.93
N VAL A 30 10.44 -13.36 8.55
CA VAL A 30 10.64 -14.61 9.30
C VAL A 30 11.09 -15.73 8.38
N LEU A 31 10.45 -15.88 7.21
CA LEU A 31 10.82 -16.88 6.22
C LEU A 31 12.25 -16.66 5.69
N VAL A 32 12.63 -15.42 5.37
CA VAL A 32 14.01 -15.07 4.96
C VAL A 32 15.04 -15.47 6.02
N ARG A 33 14.73 -15.24 7.31
CA ARG A 33 15.62 -15.62 8.42
C ARG A 33 15.79 -17.13 8.53
N LEU A 34 14.72 -17.89 8.32
CA LEU A 34 14.76 -19.36 8.35
C LEU A 34 15.65 -19.89 7.22
N VAL A 35 15.47 -19.40 5.99
CA VAL A 35 16.33 -19.76 4.84
C VAL A 35 17.80 -19.41 5.12
N SER A 36 18.06 -18.22 5.67
CA SER A 36 19.42 -17.77 5.98
C SER A 36 20.10 -18.62 7.06
N ALA A 37 19.35 -19.10 8.06
CA ALA A 37 19.88 -19.96 9.10
C ALA A 37 20.24 -21.35 8.56
N ASP A 38 19.40 -21.92 7.70
CA ASP A 38 19.62 -23.22 7.07
C ASP A 38 20.87 -23.19 6.14
N HIS A 39 21.07 -22.08 5.42
CA HIS A 39 22.27 -21.88 4.59
C HIS A 39 23.57 -21.89 5.39
N ARG A 40 23.59 -21.27 6.57
CA ARG A 40 24.78 -21.23 7.45
C ARG A 40 25.16 -22.60 8.00
N LEU A 41 24.19 -23.51 8.09
CA LEU A 41 24.40 -24.87 8.56
C LEU A 41 24.89 -25.80 7.42
N GLY A 42 25.11 -25.27 6.21
CA GLY A 42 25.60 -26.06 5.06
C GLY A 42 24.60 -27.12 4.59
N SER A 43 23.34 -27.00 5.00
CA SER A 43 22.31 -28.01 4.80
C SER A 43 21.52 -27.68 3.51
N SER A 44 21.67 -28.50 2.49
CA SER A 44 20.72 -28.62 1.38
C SER A 44 19.60 -29.57 1.81
N SER A 45 18.82 -29.15 2.81
CA SER A 45 17.71 -29.95 3.32
C SER A 45 16.42 -29.74 2.52
N PRO A 46 15.55 -30.76 2.40
CA PRO A 46 14.19 -30.59 1.90
C PRO A 46 13.40 -29.50 2.65
N HIS A 47 13.74 -29.27 3.92
CA HIS A 47 13.16 -28.21 4.74
C HIS A 47 13.48 -26.82 4.17
N ARG A 48 14.72 -26.56 3.74
CA ARG A 48 15.08 -25.28 3.10
C ARG A 48 14.24 -25.00 1.85
N ALA A 49 14.12 -25.99 0.96
CA ALA A 49 13.33 -25.85 -0.27
C ALA A 49 11.86 -25.56 0.04
N ALA A 50 11.29 -26.19 1.07
CA ALA A 50 9.92 -25.92 1.52
C ALA A 50 9.75 -24.49 2.05
N VAL A 51 10.72 -23.96 2.82
CA VAL A 51 10.67 -22.58 3.33
C VAL A 51 10.83 -21.56 2.19
N GLU A 52 11.72 -21.81 1.22
CA GLU A 52 11.88 -20.97 0.03
C GLU A 52 10.57 -20.95 -0.80
N ALA A 53 9.95 -22.11 -1.03
CA ALA A 53 8.66 -22.20 -1.72
C ALA A 53 7.57 -21.43 -0.96
N ALA A 54 7.49 -21.58 0.36
CA ALA A 54 6.53 -20.84 1.19
C ALA A 54 6.76 -19.32 1.15
N PHE A 55 8.01 -18.87 1.06
CA PHE A 55 8.33 -17.46 0.88
C PHE A 55 7.84 -16.92 -0.46
N VAL A 56 8.15 -17.62 -1.55
CA VAL A 56 7.75 -17.21 -2.91
C VAL A 56 6.23 -17.19 -3.04
N GLN A 57 5.53 -18.22 -2.56
CA GLN A 57 4.07 -18.26 -2.55
C GLN A 57 3.48 -17.08 -1.78
N LEU A 58 3.92 -16.86 -0.53
CA LEU A 58 3.42 -15.75 0.29
C LEU A 58 3.72 -14.38 -0.35
N LEU A 59 4.87 -14.22 -1.00
CA LEU A 59 5.22 -12.97 -1.67
C LEU A 59 4.30 -12.72 -2.86
N ASN A 60 4.14 -13.71 -3.75
CA ASN A 60 3.28 -13.60 -4.93
C ASN A 60 1.83 -13.33 -4.53
N ASP A 61 1.27 -14.10 -3.60
CA ASP A 61 -0.09 -13.89 -3.09
C ASP A 61 -0.29 -12.46 -2.55
N LYS A 62 0.74 -11.90 -1.92
CA LYS A 62 0.67 -10.53 -1.39
C LYS A 62 0.79 -9.48 -2.50
N VAL A 63 1.69 -9.69 -3.46
CA VAL A 63 1.83 -8.83 -4.65
C VAL A 63 0.53 -8.77 -5.43
N ASP A 64 -0.04 -9.92 -5.76
CA ASP A 64 -1.29 -10.00 -6.51
C ASP A 64 -2.42 -9.29 -5.77
N ARG A 65 -2.54 -9.50 -4.46
CA ARG A 65 -3.57 -8.86 -3.63
C ARG A 65 -3.45 -7.34 -3.58
N PHE A 66 -2.25 -6.81 -3.31
CA PHE A 66 -2.10 -5.35 -3.20
C PHE A 66 -2.18 -4.65 -4.56
N ASN A 67 -1.79 -5.34 -5.64
CA ASN A 67 -1.92 -4.86 -7.02
C ASN A 67 -3.38 -4.83 -7.46
N ALA A 68 -4.13 -5.91 -7.22
CA ALA A 68 -5.57 -5.95 -7.51
C ALA A 68 -6.30 -4.80 -6.80
N PHE A 69 -6.01 -4.62 -5.51
CA PHE A 69 -6.56 -3.51 -4.74
C PHE A 69 -6.16 -2.13 -5.30
N PHE A 70 -4.90 -1.95 -5.71
CA PHE A 70 -4.46 -0.67 -6.30
C PHE A 70 -5.23 -0.37 -7.59
N LEU A 71 -5.38 -1.35 -8.47
CA LEU A 71 -6.11 -1.20 -9.73
C LEU A 71 -7.59 -0.90 -9.49
N GLU A 72 -8.25 -1.60 -8.58
CA GLU A 72 -9.64 -1.32 -8.19
C GLU A 72 -9.82 0.12 -7.72
N GLN A 73 -8.93 0.62 -6.87
CA GLN A 73 -8.98 2.02 -6.40
C GLN A 73 -8.63 3.03 -7.50
N GLU A 74 -7.68 2.72 -8.38
CA GLU A 74 -7.34 3.58 -9.50
C GLU A 74 -8.53 3.74 -10.46
N GLU A 75 -9.23 2.64 -10.77
CA GLU A 75 -10.44 2.66 -11.58
C GLU A 75 -11.55 3.50 -10.93
N GLU A 76 -11.79 3.34 -9.62
CA GLU A 76 -12.77 4.15 -8.87
C GLU A 76 -12.45 5.65 -8.99
N PHE A 77 -11.17 6.03 -8.84
CA PHE A 77 -10.76 7.43 -8.97
C PHE A 77 -10.89 7.97 -10.39
N ILE A 78 -10.64 7.15 -11.42
CA ILE A 78 -10.86 7.55 -12.81
C ILE A 78 -12.34 7.87 -13.04
N ILE A 79 -13.25 7.05 -12.51
CA ILE A 79 -14.70 7.26 -12.62
C ILE A 79 -15.11 8.54 -11.90
N ARG A 80 -14.78 8.68 -10.61
CA ARG A 80 -15.12 9.86 -9.80
C ARG A 80 -14.53 11.14 -10.36
N HIS A 81 -13.29 11.10 -10.86
CA HIS A 81 -12.67 12.26 -11.51
C HIS A 81 -13.48 12.71 -12.74
N ARG A 82 -14.00 11.78 -13.55
CA ARG A 82 -14.87 12.13 -14.69
C ARG A 82 -16.17 12.78 -14.20
N GLU A 83 -16.83 12.22 -13.20
CA GLU A 83 -18.08 12.74 -12.64
C GLU A 83 -17.92 14.15 -12.06
N VAL A 84 -16.87 14.36 -11.25
CA VAL A 84 -16.52 15.66 -10.68
C VAL A 84 -16.22 16.67 -11.79
N ARG A 85 -15.51 16.25 -12.84
CA ARG A 85 -15.19 17.13 -13.97
C ARG A 85 -16.43 17.58 -14.75
N GLU A 86 -17.38 16.68 -15.01
CA GLU A 86 -18.62 17.06 -15.70
C GLU A 86 -19.50 17.96 -14.81
N THR A 87 -19.61 17.65 -13.52
CA THR A 87 -20.28 18.51 -12.54
C THR A 87 -19.64 19.90 -12.50
N ALA A 88 -18.31 19.98 -12.58
CA ALA A 88 -17.60 21.25 -12.55
C ALA A 88 -17.84 22.12 -13.77
N LYS A 89 -17.97 21.51 -14.96
CA LYS A 89 -18.38 22.25 -16.16
C LYS A 89 -19.81 22.79 -16.02
N ALA A 90 -20.75 21.96 -15.56
CA ALA A 90 -22.13 22.37 -15.39
C ALA A 90 -22.29 23.52 -14.37
N VAL A 91 -21.50 23.55 -13.30
CA VAL A 91 -21.46 24.67 -12.34
C VAL A 91 -20.84 25.91 -12.96
N ALA A 92 -19.81 25.77 -13.79
CA ALA A 92 -19.19 26.91 -14.46
C ALA A 92 -20.13 27.60 -15.46
N ASP A 93 -21.05 26.83 -16.06
CA ASP A 93 -22.05 27.33 -16.99
C ASP A 93 -23.31 27.90 -16.29
N ASP A 94 -23.43 27.76 -14.97
CA ASP A 94 -24.59 28.20 -14.16
C ASP A 94 -24.17 29.14 -13.02
N GLU A 95 -24.32 30.45 -13.25
CA GLU A 95 -23.95 31.52 -12.28
C GLU A 95 -24.72 31.44 -10.94
N GLN A 96 -25.84 30.71 -10.86
CA GLN A 96 -26.66 30.58 -9.65
C GLN A 96 -26.23 29.41 -8.78
N ARG A 97 -25.39 28.50 -9.30
CA ARG A 97 -25.00 27.27 -8.62
C ARG A 97 -23.79 27.51 -7.72
N GLN A 98 -23.94 27.24 -6.42
CA GLN A 98 -22.86 27.48 -5.46
C GLN A 98 -21.71 26.47 -5.63
N PRO A 99 -20.45 26.92 -5.84
CA PRO A 99 -19.32 26.03 -6.12
C PRO A 99 -18.72 25.37 -4.86
N SER A 100 -19.28 25.60 -3.67
CA SER A 100 -18.69 25.19 -2.39
C SER A 100 -18.66 23.68 -2.20
N GLU A 101 -19.74 22.98 -2.55
CA GLU A 101 -19.83 21.51 -2.42
C GLU A 101 -18.87 20.81 -3.39
N MET A 102 -18.80 21.29 -4.62
CA MET A 102 -17.87 20.81 -5.65
C MET A 102 -16.40 21.00 -5.22
N ARG A 103 -16.05 22.15 -4.63
CA ARG A 103 -14.68 22.39 -4.14
C ARG A 103 -14.29 21.39 -3.05
N ARG A 104 -15.22 21.06 -2.16
CA ARG A 104 -14.99 20.03 -1.12
C ARG A 104 -14.74 18.67 -1.76
N GLU A 105 -15.59 18.27 -2.71
CA GLU A 105 -15.46 16.99 -3.40
C GLU A 105 -14.12 16.84 -4.15
N ILE A 106 -13.66 17.91 -4.82
CA ILE A 106 -12.35 17.93 -5.48
C ILE A 106 -11.21 17.72 -4.48
N VAL A 107 -11.26 18.40 -3.33
CA VAL A 107 -10.22 18.30 -2.29
C VAL A 107 -10.23 16.91 -1.65
N ASP A 108 -11.41 16.35 -1.36
CA ASP A 108 -11.56 15.02 -0.79
C ASP A 108 -11.02 13.95 -1.75
N LEU A 109 -11.43 14.00 -3.03
CA LEU A 109 -10.92 13.10 -4.08
C LEU A 109 -9.39 13.18 -4.21
N HIS A 110 -8.84 14.40 -4.23
CA HIS A 110 -7.39 14.61 -4.28
C HIS A 110 -6.69 14.01 -3.05
N GLY A 111 -7.25 14.22 -1.85
CA GLY A 111 -6.72 13.67 -0.61
C GLY A 111 -6.66 12.14 -0.64
N GLU A 112 -7.71 11.49 -1.13
CA GLU A 112 -7.78 10.04 -1.28
C GLU A 112 -6.77 9.50 -2.30
N MET A 113 -6.58 10.18 -3.44
CA MET A 113 -5.54 9.84 -4.42
C MET A 113 -4.12 9.93 -3.82
N VAL A 114 -3.85 10.96 -3.02
CA VAL A 114 -2.56 11.11 -2.31
C VAL A 114 -2.36 9.97 -1.31
N LEU A 115 -3.42 9.52 -0.63
CA LEU A 115 -3.36 8.34 0.24
C LEU A 115 -3.06 7.06 -0.55
N LEU A 116 -3.59 6.88 -1.76
CA LEU A 116 -3.25 5.73 -2.64
C LEU A 116 -1.78 5.76 -3.08
N LEU A 117 -1.25 6.93 -3.44
CA LEU A 117 0.17 7.11 -3.73
C LEU A 117 1.04 6.74 -2.53
N ASN A 118 0.67 7.18 -1.33
CA ASN A 118 1.38 6.83 -0.10
C ASN A 118 1.29 5.34 0.21
N TYR A 119 0.13 4.73 0.01
CA TYR A 119 -0.06 3.28 0.12
C TYR A 119 0.87 2.52 -0.84
N SER A 120 0.93 2.93 -2.12
CA SER A 120 1.82 2.34 -3.12
C SER A 120 3.28 2.46 -2.71
N ALA A 121 3.71 3.66 -2.28
CA ALA A 121 5.08 3.88 -1.82
C ALA A 121 5.47 3.00 -0.61
N VAL A 122 4.56 2.81 0.35
CA VAL A 122 4.79 1.93 1.52
C VAL A 122 4.92 0.47 1.09
N ASN A 123 4.07 -0.02 0.19
CA ASN A 123 4.09 -1.40 -0.28
C ASN A 123 5.31 -1.69 -1.18
N TYR A 124 5.61 -0.78 -2.11
CA TYR A 124 6.77 -0.88 -3.00
C TYR A 124 8.09 -0.91 -2.24
N THR A 125 8.26 -0.01 -1.27
CA THR A 125 9.51 0.05 -0.47
C THR A 125 9.62 -1.09 0.55
N GLY A 126 8.53 -1.82 0.83
CA GLY A 126 8.49 -2.89 1.81
C GLY A 126 8.98 -2.46 3.20
N SER A 127 8.77 -1.20 3.61
CA SER A 127 9.52 -0.63 4.74
C SER A 127 9.24 -1.35 6.08
N PRO A 128 10.24 -1.97 6.74
CA PRO A 128 10.08 -2.55 8.08
C PRO A 128 9.71 -1.52 9.15
N PRO A 129 9.10 -1.97 10.27
CA PRO A 129 9.24 -1.25 11.53
C PRO A 129 10.74 -1.14 11.86
N THR A 130 11.34 0.04 11.72
CA THR A 130 12.67 0.36 12.26
C THR A 130 12.70 0.05 13.75
N SER A 131 13.30 -1.10 14.10
CA SER A 131 13.81 -1.43 15.43
C SER A 131 14.78 -2.62 15.39
N ILE A 132 15.52 -2.88 14.30
CA ILE A 132 16.49 -4.00 14.32
C ILE A 132 17.75 -3.82 13.44
N PHE A 133 18.08 -2.60 12.98
CA PHE A 133 19.42 -2.31 12.42
C PHE A 133 20.09 -1.18 13.19
N GLY A 134 20.11 -1.34 14.51
CA GLY A 134 20.98 -0.61 15.42
C GLY A 134 21.77 -1.63 16.21
N ARG A 135 22.95 -1.98 15.69
CA ARG A 135 24.12 -2.66 16.29
C ARG A 135 24.80 -3.50 15.19
N SER A 136 25.87 -2.99 14.61
CA SER A 136 27.22 -3.18 15.13
C SER A 136 28.18 -2.20 14.44
N ALA A 137 29.18 -1.80 15.23
CA ALA A 137 30.40 -1.02 14.96
C ALA A 137 30.61 -0.41 13.57
#